data_AF-A0A914JSY0-F1
#
_entry.id   AF-A0A914JSY0-F1
#
_cell.length_a   1.000
_cell.length_b   1.000
_cell.length_c   1.000
_cell.angle_alpha   90.00
_cell.angle_beta   90.00
_cell.angle_gamma   90.00
#
_symmetry.space_group_name_H-M   'P 1'
#
loop_
_entity.id
_entity.type
_entity.pdbx_description
1 polymer ?
#
loop_
_entity_poly.entity_id
_entity_poly.type
_entity_poly.pdbx_seq_one_letter_code
_entity_poly.pdbx_strand_id
1 'polypeptide(L)'
;MKIDGIKGKPPPTFRSSKLFSMPYDVDWYDSHTDAMGIDFGSTRIVCAVSRNHEIDFVKVDNTEEFMPNAISFEEKKPVFGSVALRHLKSNSPEAVIVDLKSALLDKNARKNHWLYSTCSFEKSVSYLLSTQEGYKSVSLKECLKLFVKKFADDATIHQSHFNGNKRVNKAVFTVPSMSKKAENKRFIMNIVEAAESAKIEILDIIEETQADLLYYLSEVDEKDLRHKKRILMIDLGDGTGIAREYTLFTSGLKKTKEVEDLLNGRTIDNLLFDYIMNKLKSMTFN
;
A
#
# COMPACT_ATOMS: atom_id res chain seq x y z
N MET A 1 8.51 -1.23 -52.65
CA MET A 1 7.37 -1.84 -53.37
C MET A 1 6.49 -2.50 -52.31
N LYS A 2 5.25 -2.03 -52.16
CA LYS A 2 4.25 -2.57 -51.22
C LYS A 2 3.91 -4.02 -51.55
N ILE A 3 3.61 -4.81 -50.52
CA ILE A 3 2.63 -5.90 -50.65
C ILE A 3 1.68 -5.81 -49.46
N ASP A 4 0.43 -5.45 -49.78
CA ASP A 4 -0.74 -5.49 -48.91
C ASP A 4 -1.33 -6.92 -48.89
N GLY A 5 -1.88 -7.33 -47.73
CA GLY A 5 -3.14 -8.10 -47.72
C GLY A 5 -3.15 -9.46 -47.03
N ILE A 6 -3.40 -9.50 -45.71
CA ILE A 6 -4.40 -10.39 -45.10
C ILE A 6 -5.14 -9.59 -44.01
N LYS A 7 -6.42 -9.29 -44.27
CA LYS A 7 -7.35 -8.66 -43.33
C LYS A 7 -8.01 -9.75 -42.47
N GLY A 8 -7.50 -9.97 -41.26
CA GLY A 8 -8.31 -10.48 -40.15
C GLY A 8 -8.97 -9.30 -39.46
N LYS A 9 -10.30 -9.27 -39.35
CA LYS A 9 -10.97 -8.28 -38.49
C LYS A 9 -10.59 -8.61 -37.03
N PRO A 10 -9.96 -7.68 -36.28
CA PRO A 10 -9.90 -7.85 -34.82
C PRO A 10 -11.33 -7.83 -34.26
N PRO A 11 -11.60 -8.55 -33.15
CA PRO A 11 -12.87 -8.45 -32.44
C PRO A 11 -13.13 -6.98 -32.07
N PRO A 12 -14.40 -6.56 -31.93
CA PRO A 12 -14.77 -5.16 -31.80
C PRO A 12 -14.04 -4.55 -30.60
N THR A 13 -13.02 -3.75 -30.87
CA THR A 13 -12.32 -2.99 -29.84
C THR A 13 -13.24 -1.89 -29.36
N PHE A 14 -13.39 -1.88 -28.04
CA PHE A 14 -14.14 -0.93 -27.23
C PHE A 14 -13.76 0.50 -27.63
N ARG A 15 -14.63 1.21 -28.34
CA ARG A 15 -14.55 2.67 -28.44
C ARG A 15 -15.30 3.23 -27.24
N SER A 16 -14.55 3.65 -26.22
CA SER A 16 -15.12 4.32 -25.05
C SER A 16 -15.95 5.52 -25.51
N SER A 17 -17.24 5.49 -25.19
CA SER A 17 -18.10 6.64 -25.33
C SER A 17 -17.78 7.61 -24.20
N LYS A 18 -17.29 8.81 -24.52
CA LYS A 18 -17.45 10.17 -23.92
C LYS A 18 -18.09 10.40 -22.52
N LEU A 19 -18.24 9.40 -21.64
CA LEU A 19 -19.04 9.45 -20.41
C LEU A 19 -18.18 9.60 -19.13
N PHE A 20 -16.86 9.61 -19.26
CA PHE A 20 -15.95 10.02 -18.20
C PHE A 20 -15.02 11.09 -18.73
N SER A 21 -15.38 12.36 -18.57
CA SER A 21 -14.37 13.42 -18.51
C SER A 21 -13.75 13.36 -17.12
N MET A 22 -12.78 12.47 -16.92
CA MET A 22 -11.83 12.67 -15.83
C MET A 22 -11.15 14.02 -16.10
N PRO A 23 -11.15 14.97 -15.14
CA PRO A 23 -10.38 16.17 -15.31
C PRO A 23 -8.91 15.75 -15.29
N TYR A 24 -8.16 16.27 -16.27
CA TYR A 24 -6.80 15.92 -16.70
C TYR A 24 -6.72 14.83 -17.75
N ASP A 25 -6.09 15.21 -18.86
CA ASP A 25 -5.50 14.35 -19.90
C ASP A 25 -4.60 13.31 -19.23
N VAL A 26 -5.18 12.21 -18.75
CA VAL A 26 -4.44 10.98 -18.54
C VAL A 26 -4.29 10.39 -19.93
N ASP A 27 -3.15 10.66 -20.57
CA ASP A 27 -2.75 9.98 -21.78
C ASP A 27 -2.97 8.48 -21.55
N TRP A 28 -3.90 7.90 -22.31
CA TRP A 28 -4.26 6.50 -22.20
C TRP A 28 -3.00 5.67 -22.48
N TYR A 29 -2.40 5.12 -21.42
CA TYR A 29 -1.09 4.47 -21.48
C TYR A 29 -1.14 3.21 -22.35
N ASP A 30 -0.41 3.25 -23.46
CA ASP A 30 -0.24 2.13 -24.38
C ASP A 30 0.65 1.05 -23.73
N SER A 31 0.02 0.07 -23.07
CA SER A 31 0.47 -1.29 -22.66
C SER A 31 1.89 -1.56 -22.12
N HIS A 32 2.71 -0.53 -21.90
CA HIS A 32 4.09 -0.57 -21.42
C HIS A 32 4.24 0.50 -20.34
N THR A 33 3.63 0.28 -19.18
CA THR A 33 3.65 1.29 -18.12
C THR A 33 4.93 1.16 -17.29
N ASP A 34 5.61 2.28 -17.06
CA ASP A 34 6.68 2.40 -16.07
C ASP A 34 6.13 2.75 -14.68
N ALA A 35 4.83 2.50 -14.46
CA ALA A 35 4.08 2.85 -13.27
C ALA A 35 3.63 1.63 -12.46
N MET A 36 3.52 1.81 -11.15
CA MET A 36 2.95 0.84 -10.21
C MET A 36 1.97 1.53 -9.25
N GLY A 37 0.98 0.80 -8.75
CA GLY A 37 0.17 1.19 -7.60
C GLY A 37 0.72 0.51 -6.34
N ILE A 38 0.92 1.26 -5.26
CA ILE A 38 1.33 0.71 -3.96
C ILE A 38 0.26 1.02 -2.92
N ASP A 39 -0.28 -0.05 -2.33
CA ASP A 39 -1.06 0.03 -1.10
C ASP A 39 -0.19 -0.33 0.10
N PHE A 40 0.14 0.68 0.92
CA PHE A 40 1.03 0.54 2.07
C PHE A 40 0.23 0.29 3.35
N GLY A 41 -0.38 -0.88 3.48
CA GLY A 41 -1.15 -1.30 4.65
C GLY A 41 -0.32 -1.58 5.90
N SER A 42 -0.99 -1.64 7.07
CA SER A 42 -0.33 -1.83 8.37
C SER A 42 0.29 -3.21 8.53
N THR A 43 -0.40 -4.26 8.08
CA THR A 43 0.06 -5.65 8.17
C THR A 43 0.57 -6.20 6.85
N ARG A 44 -0.01 -5.74 5.74
CA ARG A 44 0.27 -6.20 4.39
C ARG A 44 0.47 -5.00 3.47
N ILE A 45 1.38 -5.12 2.54
CA ILE A 45 1.66 -4.16 1.50
C ILE A 45 1.42 -4.84 0.16
N VAL A 46 0.64 -4.21 -0.71
CA VAL A 46 0.30 -4.73 -2.04
C VAL A 46 0.91 -3.82 -3.09
N CYS A 47 1.43 -4.42 -4.16
CA CYS A 47 1.90 -3.69 -5.33
C CYS A 47 1.23 -4.28 -6.56
N ALA A 48 0.74 -3.43 -7.44
CA ALA A 48 0.09 -3.83 -8.68
C ALA A 48 0.58 -2.98 -9.84
N VAL A 49 0.50 -3.54 -11.04
CA VAL A 49 0.82 -2.86 -12.30
C VAL A 49 -0.38 -3.02 -13.23
N SER A 50 -0.62 -2.05 -14.10
CA SER A 50 -1.66 -2.16 -15.13
C SER A 50 -1.04 -2.68 -16.43
N ARG A 51 -1.59 -3.76 -16.97
CA ARG A 51 -1.16 -4.39 -18.23
C ARG A 51 -2.37 -4.73 -19.07
N ASN A 52 -2.37 -4.33 -20.33
CA ASN A 52 -3.45 -4.68 -21.29
C ASN A 52 -4.86 -4.37 -20.75
N HIS A 53 -5.01 -3.28 -20.00
CA HIS A 53 -6.25 -2.88 -19.34
C HIS A 53 -6.70 -3.80 -18.19
N GLU A 54 -5.83 -4.69 -17.72
CA GLU A 54 -6.03 -5.51 -16.54
C GLU A 54 -5.06 -5.07 -15.43
N ILE A 55 -5.45 -5.31 -14.19
CA ILE A 55 -4.60 -5.11 -13.02
C ILE A 55 -3.90 -6.44 -12.72
N ASP A 56 -2.57 -6.42 -12.72
CA ASP A 56 -1.74 -7.58 -12.40
C ASP A 56 -0.99 -7.31 -11.09
N PHE A 57 -1.17 -8.18 -10.10
CA PHE A 57 -0.53 -8.05 -8.81
C PHE A 57 0.93 -8.51 -8.91
N VAL A 58 1.84 -7.64 -8.45
CA VAL A 58 3.27 -7.94 -8.42
C VAL A 58 3.50 -8.99 -7.34
N LYS A 59 3.89 -10.19 -7.75
CA LYS A 59 4.19 -11.28 -6.82
C LYS A 59 5.44 -10.95 -6.01
N VAL A 60 5.30 -11.05 -4.71
CA VAL A 60 6.35 -10.77 -3.74
C VAL A 60 6.55 -12.00 -2.85
N ASP A 61 7.73 -12.13 -2.26
CA ASP A 61 7.98 -13.06 -1.15
C ASP A 61 7.49 -14.51 -1.38
N ASN A 62 8.10 -15.20 -2.37
CA ASN A 62 7.77 -16.58 -2.71
C ASN A 62 6.30 -16.81 -3.12
N THR A 63 5.76 -15.92 -3.98
CA THR A 63 4.51 -16.08 -4.78
C THR A 63 3.22 -15.50 -4.23
N GLU A 64 3.25 -14.82 -3.09
CA GLU A 64 2.09 -14.11 -2.55
C GLU A 64 1.83 -12.78 -3.30
N GLU A 65 0.56 -12.36 -3.37
CA GLU A 65 0.14 -11.07 -3.95
C GLU A 65 0.28 -9.90 -2.96
N PHE A 66 0.69 -10.20 -1.72
CA PHE A 66 0.96 -9.23 -0.68
C PHE A 66 2.28 -9.55 0.04
N MET A 67 2.98 -8.51 0.48
CA MET A 67 4.15 -8.62 1.34
C MET A 67 3.75 -8.28 2.77
N PRO A 68 4.11 -9.08 3.78
CA PRO A 68 4.00 -8.62 5.16
C PRO A 68 4.76 -7.30 5.37
N ASN A 69 4.17 -6.35 6.10
CA ASN A 69 4.83 -5.07 6.45
C ASN A 69 5.88 -5.31 7.54
N ALA A 70 6.98 -5.93 7.13
CA ALA A 70 8.09 -6.34 7.96
C ALA A 70 9.41 -6.16 7.22
N ILE A 71 10.40 -5.61 7.92
CA ILE A 71 11.78 -5.46 7.43
C ILE A 71 12.75 -5.85 8.55
N SER A 72 13.73 -6.66 8.22
CA SER A 72 14.76 -7.14 9.14
C SER A 72 16.14 -6.64 8.73
N PHE A 73 16.92 -6.22 9.71
CA PHE A 73 18.31 -5.77 9.55
C PHE A 73 19.34 -6.74 10.14
N GLU A 74 18.90 -7.96 10.46
CA GLU A 74 19.75 -9.01 11.02
C GLU A 74 20.91 -9.40 10.07
N GLU A 75 20.63 -9.41 8.77
CA GLU A 75 21.62 -9.70 7.75
C GLU A 75 22.33 -8.44 7.24
N LYS A 76 23.45 -8.63 6.52
CA LYS A 76 24.19 -7.54 5.85
C LYS A 76 23.31 -6.67 4.95
N LYS A 77 22.33 -7.28 4.29
CA LYS A 77 21.34 -6.60 3.47
C LYS A 77 19.97 -6.71 4.14
N PRO A 78 19.16 -5.64 4.15
CA PRO A 78 17.80 -5.73 4.67
C PRO A 78 17.00 -6.80 3.92
N VAL A 79 16.26 -7.60 4.67
CA VAL A 79 15.30 -8.59 4.14
C VAL A 79 13.88 -8.17 4.52
N PHE A 80 12.90 -8.56 3.72
CA PHE A 80 11.53 -8.04 3.80
C PHE A 80 10.51 -9.18 3.95
N GLY A 81 9.27 -8.85 4.28
CA GLY A 81 8.14 -9.78 4.23
C GLY A 81 8.28 -10.97 5.17
N SER A 82 7.89 -12.15 4.70
CA SER A 82 7.91 -13.40 5.47
C SER A 82 9.32 -13.81 5.89
N VAL A 83 10.35 -13.45 5.12
CA VAL A 83 11.74 -13.65 5.56
C VAL A 83 12.00 -12.85 6.84
N ALA A 84 11.64 -11.57 6.85
CA ALA A 84 11.77 -10.74 8.05
C ALA A 84 10.90 -11.25 9.22
N LEU A 85 9.68 -11.73 8.94
CA LEU A 85 8.83 -12.32 9.97
C LEU A 85 9.39 -13.63 10.55
N ARG A 86 10.19 -14.39 9.80
CA ARG A 86 10.87 -15.56 10.35
C ARG A 86 11.95 -15.16 11.37
N HIS A 87 12.63 -14.03 11.15
CA HIS A 87 13.58 -13.49 12.13
C HIS A 87 12.89 -13.01 13.40
N LEU A 88 11.66 -12.49 13.29
CA LEU A 88 10.84 -12.14 14.45
C LEU A 88 10.47 -13.35 15.30
N LYS A 89 10.28 -14.51 14.67
CA LYS A 89 9.95 -15.78 15.35
C LYS A 89 11.18 -16.57 15.82
N SER A 90 12.38 -16.15 15.43
CA SER A 90 13.65 -16.77 15.83
C SER A 90 14.36 -15.91 16.90
N ASN A 91 15.67 -16.08 17.07
CA ASN A 91 16.44 -15.46 18.15
C ASN A 91 16.86 -14.00 17.90
N SER A 92 16.32 -13.31 16.89
CA SER A 92 16.71 -11.94 16.56
C SER A 92 15.52 -10.97 16.36
N PRO A 93 14.50 -10.98 17.25
CA PRO A 93 13.32 -10.15 17.09
C PRO A 93 13.62 -8.64 17.18
N GLU A 94 14.69 -8.24 17.87
CA GLU A 94 15.14 -6.85 18.04
C GLU A 94 15.73 -6.25 16.76
N ALA A 95 16.04 -7.07 15.75
CA ALA A 95 16.50 -6.65 14.44
C ALA A 95 15.35 -6.40 13.44
N VAL A 96 14.09 -6.64 13.85
CA VAL A 96 12.91 -6.62 12.98
C VAL A 96 12.00 -5.46 13.31
N ILE A 97 11.63 -4.70 12.27
CA ILE A 97 10.59 -3.68 12.32
C ILE A 97 9.35 -4.24 11.63
N VAL A 98 8.22 -4.20 12.32
CA VAL A 98 6.89 -4.53 11.76
C VAL A 98 5.95 -3.34 11.89
N ASP A 99 4.92 -3.31 11.04
CA ASP A 99 3.87 -2.27 11.03
C ASP A 99 4.42 -0.84 10.95
N LEU A 100 5.21 -0.60 9.91
CA LEU A 100 5.81 0.70 9.67
C LEU A 100 4.75 1.79 9.44
N LYS A 101 3.60 1.44 8.85
CA LYS A 101 2.50 2.37 8.57
C LYS A 101 1.98 3.00 9.88
N SER A 102 1.63 2.17 10.87
CA SER A 102 1.14 2.66 12.15
C SER A 102 2.19 3.50 12.87
N ALA A 103 3.46 3.11 12.82
CA ALA A 103 4.56 3.89 13.37
C ALA A 103 4.72 5.27 12.72
N LEU A 104 4.43 5.39 11.42
CA LEU A 104 4.49 6.66 10.70
C LEU A 104 3.31 7.57 11.06
N LEU A 105 2.10 6.99 11.14
CA LEU A 105 0.85 7.69 11.43
C LEU A 105 0.76 8.11 12.91
N ASP A 106 0.93 7.16 13.84
CA ASP A 106 0.71 7.39 15.27
C ASP A 106 2.04 7.44 16.06
N LYS A 107 2.12 8.40 16.98
CA LYS A 107 3.24 8.51 17.93
C LYS A 107 3.17 7.46 19.04
N ASN A 108 1.97 7.03 19.43
CA ASN A 108 1.80 6.02 20.47
C ASN A 108 2.14 4.63 19.95
N ALA A 109 1.75 4.30 18.71
CA ALA A 109 2.22 3.10 18.03
C ALA A 109 3.75 2.93 18.12
N ARG A 110 4.53 3.99 17.87
CA ARG A 110 6.01 3.97 18.00
C ARG A 110 6.51 3.58 19.39
N LYS A 111 5.81 4.02 20.43
CA LYS A 111 6.19 3.80 21.83
C LYS A 111 5.76 2.43 22.35
N ASN A 112 4.70 1.87 21.78
CA ASN A 112 4.09 0.63 22.25
C ASN A 112 4.70 -0.62 21.61
N HIS A 113 5.65 -0.47 20.68
CA HIS A 113 6.45 -1.60 20.21
C HIS A 113 7.50 -1.98 21.24
N TRP A 114 7.16 -2.98 22.06
CA TRP A 114 8.02 -3.54 23.10
C TRP A 114 9.35 -4.13 22.59
N LEU A 115 9.48 -4.34 21.27
CA LEU A 115 10.63 -4.96 20.62
C LEU A 115 11.84 -4.04 20.46
N TYR A 116 11.67 -2.72 20.56
CA TYR A 116 12.75 -1.78 20.24
C TYR A 116 12.71 -0.50 21.05
N SER A 117 13.88 0.11 21.21
CA SER A 117 14.02 1.44 21.81
C SER A 117 13.92 2.52 20.73
N THR A 118 13.08 3.53 20.96
CA THR A 118 13.01 4.72 20.11
C THR A 118 14.03 5.77 20.54
N CYS A 119 14.79 6.31 19.58
CA CYS A 119 15.64 7.47 19.78
C CYS A 119 15.14 8.63 18.91
N SER A 120 15.02 9.82 19.48
CA SER A 120 14.67 11.04 18.73
C SER A 120 15.90 11.90 18.51
N PHE A 121 16.17 12.23 17.26
CA PHE A 121 17.13 13.27 16.88
C PHE A 121 16.33 14.48 16.39
N GLU A 122 16.89 15.69 16.46
CA GLU A 122 16.25 17.03 16.32
C GLU A 122 15.02 17.16 15.40
N LYS A 123 14.89 16.34 14.34
CA LYS A 123 13.73 16.32 13.44
C LYS A 123 13.24 14.92 12.99
N SER A 124 13.80 13.82 13.50
CA SER A 124 13.45 12.46 13.07
C SER A 124 13.38 11.45 14.22
N VAL A 125 12.49 10.47 14.09
CA VAL A 125 12.41 9.32 14.99
C VAL A 125 13.11 8.15 14.31
N SER A 126 14.02 7.51 15.04
CA SER A 126 14.71 6.30 14.63
C SER A 126 14.49 5.18 15.65
N TYR A 127 14.54 3.94 15.16
CA TYR A 127 14.64 2.76 16.00
C TYR A 127 16.10 2.37 16.15
N LEU A 128 16.49 2.04 17.38
CA LEU A 128 17.77 1.44 17.68
C LEU A 128 17.59 -0.08 17.71
N LEU A 129 18.11 -0.75 16.68
CA LEU A 129 18.01 -2.19 16.48
C LEU A 129 19.27 -2.88 17.00
N SER A 130 19.13 -4.05 17.60
CA SER A 130 20.24 -4.94 17.92
C SER A 130 20.38 -5.95 16.78
N THR A 131 21.52 -5.95 16.08
CA THR A 131 21.80 -6.88 14.98
C THR A 131 23.07 -7.69 15.26
N GLN A 132 23.37 -8.70 14.45
CA GLN A 132 24.63 -9.45 14.53
C GLN A 132 25.89 -8.58 14.38
N GLU A 133 25.77 -7.42 13.74
CA GLU A 133 26.89 -6.47 13.55
C GLU A 133 26.93 -5.38 14.66
N GLY A 134 26.07 -5.49 15.67
CA GLY A 134 25.94 -4.56 16.78
C GLY A 134 24.69 -3.67 16.66
N TYR A 135 24.72 -2.52 17.33
CA TYR A 135 23.57 -1.61 17.33
C TYR A 135 23.48 -0.80 16.04
N LYS A 136 22.29 -0.77 15.44
CA LYS A 136 22.00 -0.03 14.21
C LYS A 136 20.83 0.93 14.42
N SER A 137 21.06 2.22 14.17
CA SER A 137 20.00 3.23 14.15
C SER A 137 19.39 3.32 12.77
N VAL A 138 18.07 3.13 12.66
CA VAL A 138 17.34 3.22 11.39
C VAL A 138 16.16 4.16 11.54
N SER A 139 16.06 5.15 10.66
CA SER A 139 14.91 6.07 10.64
C SER A 139 13.70 5.43 9.96
N LEU A 140 12.49 5.78 10.41
CA LEU A 140 11.24 5.29 9.79
C LEU A 140 11.18 5.63 8.29
N LYS A 141 11.71 6.80 7.92
CA LYS A 141 11.79 7.26 6.53
C LYS A 141 12.71 6.38 5.69
N GLU A 142 13.87 5.99 6.23
CA GLU A 142 14.78 5.09 5.51
C GLU A 142 14.13 3.72 5.30
N CYS A 143 13.40 3.20 6.29
CA CYS A 143 12.61 1.97 6.10
C CYS A 143 11.59 2.12 4.97
N LEU A 144 10.83 3.21 4.92
CA LEU A 144 9.83 3.44 3.88
C LEU A 144 10.47 3.51 2.49
N LYS A 145 11.59 4.22 2.34
CA LYS A 145 12.38 4.26 1.11
C LYS A 145 12.85 2.87 0.66
N LEU A 146 13.30 2.04 1.61
CA LEU A 146 13.73 0.66 1.32
C LEU A 146 12.56 -0.17 0.76
N PHE A 147 11.36 -0.05 1.33
CA PHE A 147 10.16 -0.67 0.78
C PHE A 147 9.83 -0.14 -0.62
N VAL A 148 9.77 1.17 -0.82
CA VAL A 148 9.47 1.78 -2.12
C VAL A 148 10.44 1.28 -3.20
N LYS A 149 11.74 1.23 -2.88
CA LYS A 149 12.75 0.68 -3.79
C LYS A 149 12.52 -0.80 -4.06
N LYS A 150 12.24 -1.61 -3.03
CA LYS A 150 11.96 -3.04 -3.18
C LYS A 150 10.80 -3.29 -4.13
N PHE A 151 9.70 -2.56 -3.99
CA PHE A 151 8.54 -2.71 -4.89
C PHE A 151 8.82 -2.23 -6.31
N ALA A 152 9.60 -1.16 -6.49
CA ALA A 152 10.03 -0.74 -7.82
C ALA A 152 10.89 -1.79 -8.51
N ASP A 153 11.83 -2.40 -7.76
CA ASP A 153 12.70 -3.46 -8.28
C ASP A 153 11.88 -4.73 -8.60
N ASP A 154 10.94 -5.13 -7.73
CA ASP A 154 10.05 -6.27 -7.96
C ASP A 154 9.10 -6.04 -9.15
N ALA A 155 8.49 -4.86 -9.24
CA ALA A 155 7.63 -4.50 -10.37
C ALA A 155 8.41 -4.46 -11.69
N THR A 156 9.67 -4.00 -11.66
CA THR A 156 10.56 -4.04 -12.82
C THR A 156 10.86 -5.47 -13.26
N ILE A 157 11.15 -6.37 -12.30
CA ILE A 157 11.38 -7.79 -12.60
C ILE A 157 10.09 -8.43 -13.16
N HIS A 158 8.95 -8.19 -12.51
CA HIS A 158 7.64 -8.70 -12.92
C HIS A 158 7.28 -8.28 -14.36
N GLN A 159 7.59 -7.04 -14.72
CA GLN A 159 7.31 -6.49 -16.05
C GLN A 159 8.45 -6.65 -17.07
N SER A 160 9.61 -7.21 -16.69
CA SER A 160 10.85 -7.22 -17.51
C SER A 160 10.65 -7.76 -18.93
N HIS A 161 9.96 -8.89 -19.06
CA HIS A 161 9.66 -9.55 -20.33
C HIS A 161 8.64 -8.81 -21.19
N PHE A 162 7.91 -7.85 -20.62
CA PHE A 162 6.82 -7.14 -21.28
C PHE A 162 7.19 -5.69 -21.62
N ASN A 163 7.97 -5.03 -20.77
CA ASN A 163 8.33 -3.62 -20.92
C ASN A 163 9.73 -3.39 -21.54
N GLY A 164 10.23 -4.36 -22.31
CA GLY A 164 11.57 -4.30 -22.91
C GLY A 164 12.69 -4.06 -21.89
N ASN A 165 12.55 -4.65 -20.69
CA ASN A 165 13.44 -4.45 -19.54
C ASN A 165 13.58 -3.00 -19.04
N LYS A 166 12.61 -2.12 -19.32
CA LYS A 166 12.57 -0.78 -18.72
C LYS A 166 12.26 -0.86 -17.22
N ARG A 167 12.87 0.03 -16.46
CA ARG A 167 12.65 0.15 -15.01
C ARG A 167 11.30 0.82 -14.73
N VAL A 168 10.55 0.26 -13.79
CA VAL A 168 9.39 0.91 -13.15
C VAL A 168 9.90 2.03 -12.25
N ASN A 169 9.52 3.26 -12.54
CA ASN A 169 10.01 4.45 -11.86
C ASN A 169 8.91 5.47 -11.55
N LYS A 170 7.65 5.15 -11.80
CA LYS A 170 6.49 5.95 -11.45
C LYS A 170 5.60 5.19 -10.47
N ALA A 171 4.91 5.90 -9.59
CA ALA A 171 4.00 5.26 -8.65
C ALA A 171 2.78 6.11 -8.31
N VAL A 172 1.65 5.43 -8.08
CA VAL A 172 0.51 5.95 -7.32
C VAL A 172 0.54 5.29 -5.94
N PHE A 173 0.39 6.10 -4.89
CA PHE A 173 0.34 5.60 -3.52
C PHE A 173 -1.07 5.75 -2.95
N THR A 174 -1.52 4.77 -2.17
CA THR A 174 -2.72 4.92 -1.34
C THR A 174 -2.37 5.43 0.06
N VAL A 175 -3.30 6.16 0.66
CA VAL A 175 -3.24 6.57 2.08
C VAL A 175 -4.61 6.40 2.74
N PRO A 176 -4.69 6.25 4.07
CA PRO A 176 -5.97 6.01 4.73
C PRO A 176 -6.96 7.15 4.50
N SER A 177 -6.47 8.39 4.53
CA SER A 177 -7.28 9.60 4.46
C SER A 177 -6.42 10.77 4.01
N MET A 178 -6.96 11.59 3.11
CA MET A 178 -6.37 12.88 2.70
C MET A 178 -6.78 14.03 3.63
N SER A 179 -7.36 13.71 4.79
CA SER A 179 -7.78 14.71 5.77
C SER A 179 -6.61 15.57 6.26
N LYS A 180 -6.94 16.77 6.75
CA LYS A 180 -5.94 17.74 7.26
C LYS A 180 -5.33 17.33 8.61
N LYS A 181 -5.66 16.14 9.13
CA LYS A 181 -5.04 15.57 10.33
C LYS A 181 -3.52 15.55 10.17
N ALA A 182 -2.80 15.96 11.21
CA ALA A 182 -1.36 16.20 11.14
C ALA A 182 -0.58 14.92 10.85
N GLU A 183 -1.05 13.79 11.40
CA GLU A 183 -0.58 12.43 11.16
C GLU A 183 -0.64 12.04 9.68
N ASN A 184 -1.77 12.26 9.01
CA ASN A 184 -1.96 11.94 7.61
C ASN A 184 -1.06 12.80 6.72
N LYS A 185 -1.03 14.12 6.98
CA LYS A 185 -0.11 15.02 6.28
C LYS A 185 1.34 14.57 6.44
N ARG A 186 1.74 14.18 7.65
CA ARG A 186 3.10 13.69 7.91
C ARG A 186 3.36 12.39 7.18
N PHE A 187 2.43 11.45 7.16
CA PHE A 187 2.58 10.20 6.42
C PHE A 187 2.77 10.44 4.92
N ILE A 188 1.92 11.29 4.31
CA ILE A 188 2.05 11.72 2.90
C ILE A 188 3.44 12.33 2.65
N MET A 189 3.94 13.20 3.53
CA MET A 189 5.29 13.77 3.37
C MET A 189 6.40 12.74 3.48
N ASN A 190 6.26 11.72 4.35
CA ASN A 190 7.22 10.62 4.36
C ASN A 190 7.20 9.83 3.05
N ILE A 191 6.03 9.60 2.44
CA ILE A 191 5.91 8.97 1.12
C ILE A 191 6.63 9.80 0.06
N VAL A 192 6.36 11.10 0.00
CA VAL A 192 7.00 12.02 -0.97
C VAL A 192 8.52 11.99 -0.85
N GLU A 193 9.05 12.17 0.36
CA GLU A 193 10.50 12.16 0.58
C GLU A 193 11.14 10.79 0.30
N ALA A 194 10.44 9.69 0.62
CA ALA A 194 10.91 8.34 0.36
C ALA A 194 10.95 8.03 -1.13
N ALA A 195 9.91 8.41 -1.88
CA ALA A 195 9.84 8.26 -3.33
C ALA A 195 10.93 9.07 -4.04
N GLU A 196 11.10 10.35 -3.68
CA GLU A 196 12.17 11.21 -4.20
C GLU A 196 13.55 10.58 -3.96
N SER A 197 13.80 10.12 -2.72
CA SER A 197 15.06 9.45 -2.35
C SER A 197 15.27 8.12 -3.08
N ALA A 198 14.19 7.45 -3.49
CA ALA A 198 14.22 6.20 -4.25
C ALA A 198 14.21 6.44 -5.79
N LYS A 199 14.21 7.70 -6.23
CA LYS A 199 14.06 8.11 -7.64
C LYS A 199 12.81 7.51 -8.28
N ILE A 200 11.70 7.61 -7.56
CA ILE A 200 10.35 7.26 -8.02
C ILE A 200 9.55 8.55 -8.17
N GLU A 201 9.03 8.79 -9.37
CA GLU A 201 8.09 9.86 -9.66
C GLU A 201 6.72 9.49 -9.10
N ILE A 202 6.13 10.38 -8.30
CA ILE A 202 4.77 10.21 -7.80
C ILE A 202 3.80 10.77 -8.83
N LEU A 203 2.96 9.90 -9.39
CA LEU A 203 1.88 10.29 -10.29
C LEU A 203 0.70 10.87 -9.51
N ASP A 204 0.31 10.19 -8.43
CA ASP A 204 -0.76 10.65 -7.56
C ASP A 204 -0.67 9.99 -6.17
N ILE A 205 -1.36 10.59 -5.19
CA ILE A 205 -1.61 10.01 -3.87
C ILE A 205 -3.11 10.07 -3.61
N ILE A 206 -3.75 8.90 -3.53
CA ILE A 206 -5.19 8.76 -3.41
C ILE A 206 -5.59 8.09 -2.11
N GLU A 207 -6.85 8.24 -1.70
CA GLU A 207 -7.35 7.52 -0.52
C GLU A 207 -7.52 6.02 -0.83
N GLU A 208 -7.28 5.16 0.15
CA GLU A 208 -7.46 3.70 0.06
C GLU A 208 -8.86 3.33 -0.47
N THR A 209 -9.92 3.84 0.18
CA THR A 209 -11.30 3.62 -0.29
C THR A 209 -11.62 4.23 -1.65
N GLN A 210 -10.84 5.21 -2.11
CA GLN A 210 -10.96 5.74 -3.47
C GLN A 210 -10.34 4.77 -4.48
N ALA A 211 -9.16 4.20 -4.16
CA ALA A 211 -8.54 3.14 -4.95
C ALA A 211 -9.45 1.91 -5.05
N ASP A 212 -10.02 1.47 -3.93
CA ASP A 212 -10.96 0.34 -3.89
C ASP A 212 -12.19 0.60 -4.76
N LEU A 213 -12.70 1.84 -4.75
CA LEU A 213 -13.82 2.20 -5.59
C LEU A 213 -13.43 2.20 -7.07
N LEU A 214 -12.26 2.72 -7.42
CA LEU A 214 -11.78 2.68 -8.80
C LEU A 214 -11.61 1.24 -9.29
N TYR A 215 -11.12 0.35 -8.43
CA TYR A 215 -11.04 -1.09 -8.71
C TYR A 215 -12.43 -1.70 -8.90
N TYR A 216 -13.38 -1.44 -7.99
CA TYR A 216 -14.76 -1.91 -8.17
C TYR A 216 -15.37 -1.42 -9.48
N LEU A 217 -15.14 -0.15 -9.84
CA LEU A 217 -15.67 0.44 -11.07
C LEU A 217 -15.00 -0.11 -12.33
N SER A 218 -13.76 -0.61 -12.28
CA SER A 218 -13.11 -1.24 -13.45
C SER A 218 -13.77 -2.57 -13.83
N GLU A 219 -14.41 -3.24 -12.87
CA GLU A 219 -15.08 -4.53 -13.06
C GLU A 219 -16.57 -4.40 -13.43
N VAL A 220 -17.13 -3.19 -13.38
CA VAL A 220 -18.54 -2.93 -13.64
C VAL A 220 -18.77 -2.54 -15.10
N ASP A 221 -19.79 -3.14 -15.73
CA ASP A 221 -20.18 -2.81 -17.11
C ASP A 221 -20.57 -1.33 -17.22
N GLU A 222 -20.06 -0.64 -18.24
CA GLU A 222 -20.34 0.78 -18.50
C GLU A 222 -21.84 1.10 -18.51
N LYS A 223 -22.70 0.17 -18.96
CA LYS A 223 -24.16 0.39 -18.97
C LYS A 223 -24.71 0.63 -17.57
N ASP A 224 -24.11 -0.03 -16.57
CA ASP A 224 -24.48 0.08 -15.17
C ASP A 224 -23.92 1.36 -14.55
N LEU A 225 -22.98 2.07 -15.20
CA LEU A 225 -22.41 3.33 -14.73
C LEU A 225 -23.19 4.57 -15.21
N ARG A 226 -24.17 4.42 -16.09
CA ARG A 226 -24.91 5.53 -16.73
C ARG A 226 -25.91 6.26 -15.82
N HIS A 227 -26.17 5.72 -14.64
CA HIS A 227 -27.11 6.29 -13.69
C HIS A 227 -26.41 6.74 -12.43
N LYS A 228 -26.96 7.78 -11.78
CA LYS A 228 -26.48 8.24 -10.48
C LYS A 228 -26.51 7.08 -9.49
N LYS A 229 -25.36 6.75 -8.93
CA LYS A 229 -25.21 5.67 -7.94
C LYS A 229 -24.59 6.21 -6.66
N ARG A 230 -25.07 5.70 -5.53
CA ARG A 230 -24.43 5.90 -4.22
C ARG A 230 -23.77 4.60 -3.84
N ILE A 231 -22.49 4.66 -3.54
CA ILE A 231 -21.66 3.50 -3.22
C ILE A 231 -21.06 3.76 -1.84
N LEU A 232 -21.28 2.82 -0.93
CA LEU A 232 -20.69 2.84 0.40
C LEU A 232 -19.49 1.90 0.38
N MET A 233 -18.30 2.46 0.53
CA MET A 233 -17.06 1.72 0.74
C MET A 233 -16.83 1.58 2.24
N ILE A 234 -16.54 0.37 2.69
CA ILE A 234 -16.20 0.09 4.09
C ILE A 234 -14.87 -0.65 4.07
N ASP A 235 -13.82 0.05 4.48
CA ASP A 235 -12.48 -0.50 4.65
C ASP A 235 -12.28 -0.84 6.13
N LEU A 236 -12.15 -2.15 6.41
CA LEU A 236 -11.91 -2.71 7.73
C LEU A 236 -10.56 -3.43 7.74
N GLY A 237 -9.49 -2.64 7.78
CA GLY A 237 -8.12 -3.12 7.90
C GLY A 237 -7.71 -3.49 9.33
N ASP A 238 -6.43 -3.84 9.49
CA ASP A 238 -5.85 -4.14 10.80
C ASP A 238 -5.73 -2.90 11.69
N GLY A 239 -5.21 -1.80 11.13
CA GLY A 239 -4.96 -0.54 11.84
C GLY A 239 -5.94 0.59 11.52
N THR A 240 -6.80 0.40 10.50
CA THR A 240 -7.71 1.42 9.99
C THR A 240 -9.12 0.84 9.85
N GLY A 241 -10.12 1.62 10.24
CA GLY A 241 -11.53 1.29 10.03
C GLY A 241 -12.25 2.53 9.53
N ILE A 242 -12.61 2.59 8.26
CA ILE A 242 -13.17 3.78 7.63
C ILE A 242 -14.33 3.40 6.71
N ALA A 243 -15.44 4.13 6.81
CA ALA A 243 -16.53 4.04 5.84
C ALA A 243 -16.69 5.35 5.08
N ARG A 244 -16.78 5.28 3.76
CA ARG A 244 -16.98 6.44 2.88
C ARG A 244 -18.11 6.22 1.91
N GLU A 245 -18.97 7.22 1.81
CA GLU A 245 -20.02 7.25 0.79
C GLU A 245 -19.57 8.09 -0.40
N TYR A 246 -19.52 7.47 -1.56
CA TYR A 246 -19.30 8.14 -2.82
C TYR A 246 -20.60 8.20 -3.63
N THR A 247 -20.83 9.34 -4.28
CA THR A 247 -21.84 9.46 -5.32
C THR A 247 -21.17 9.54 -6.68
N LEU A 248 -21.48 8.56 -7.53
CA LEU A 248 -21.11 8.54 -8.93
C LEU A 248 -22.16 9.31 -9.75
N PHE A 249 -21.68 10.28 -10.52
CA PHE A 249 -22.43 11.03 -11.52
C PHE A 249 -21.86 10.75 -12.91
N THR A 250 -22.62 11.04 -13.96
CA THR A 250 -22.10 11.05 -15.34
C THR A 250 -20.95 12.04 -15.54
N SER A 251 -20.83 13.05 -14.68
CA SER A 251 -19.75 14.04 -14.70
C SER A 251 -18.56 13.69 -13.80
N GLY A 252 -18.58 12.53 -13.13
CA GLY A 252 -17.49 12.07 -12.26
C GLY A 252 -17.92 11.67 -10.85
N LEU A 253 -16.93 11.59 -9.95
CA LEU A 253 -17.07 11.02 -8.62
C LEU A 253 -17.03 12.10 -7.53
N LYS A 254 -17.91 12.00 -6.53
CA LYS A 254 -17.88 12.87 -5.35
C LYS A 254 -17.94 12.06 -4.06
N LYS A 255 -16.96 12.28 -3.16
CA LYS A 255 -17.07 11.87 -1.76
C LYS A 255 -18.13 12.72 -1.04
N THR A 256 -19.10 12.07 -0.42
CA THR A 256 -20.28 12.72 0.17
C THR A 256 -20.40 12.56 1.67
N LYS A 257 -19.92 11.43 2.23
CA LYS A 257 -19.87 11.20 3.68
C LYS A 257 -18.64 10.38 4.03
N GLU A 258 -18.21 10.52 5.27
CA GLU A 258 -17.07 9.81 5.83
C GLU A 258 -17.30 9.56 7.32
N VAL A 259 -16.97 8.36 7.77
CA VAL A 259 -16.87 7.97 9.17
C VAL A 259 -15.50 7.31 9.33
N GLU A 260 -14.62 7.93 10.12
CA GLU A 260 -13.33 7.37 10.51
C GLU A 260 -13.45 6.65 11.87
N ASP A 261 -12.39 5.95 12.28
CA ASP A 261 -12.24 5.31 13.59
C ASP A 261 -13.29 4.22 13.89
N LEU A 262 -13.72 3.49 12.87
CA LEU A 262 -14.48 2.25 13.04
C LEU A 262 -13.61 1.16 13.69
N LEU A 263 -14.28 0.11 14.18
CA LEU A 263 -13.62 -1.10 14.68
C LEU A 263 -12.65 -1.66 13.62
N ASN A 264 -11.43 -1.99 14.04
CA ASN A 264 -10.37 -2.56 13.19
C ASN A 264 -9.82 -3.84 13.81
N GLY A 265 -9.00 -4.57 13.03
CA GLY A 265 -8.41 -5.85 13.45
C GLY A 265 -7.70 -5.78 14.79
N ARG A 266 -6.88 -4.75 15.00
CA ARG A 266 -6.13 -4.56 16.26
C ARG A 266 -7.04 -4.33 17.46
N THR A 267 -8.13 -3.61 17.28
CA THR A 267 -9.10 -3.38 18.35
C THR A 267 -9.76 -4.70 18.74
N ILE A 268 -10.11 -5.54 17.75
CA ILE A 268 -10.66 -6.88 18.00
C ILE A 268 -9.64 -7.77 18.73
N ASP A 269 -8.39 -7.79 18.27
CA ASP A 269 -7.31 -8.57 18.88
C ASP A 269 -7.07 -8.15 20.34
N ASN A 270 -7.05 -6.85 20.63
CA ASN A 270 -6.89 -6.34 21.99
C ASN A 270 -8.08 -6.74 22.89
N LEU A 271 -9.32 -6.62 22.39
CA LEU A 271 -10.50 -7.03 23.15
C LEU A 271 -10.48 -8.53 23.48
N LEU A 272 -10.05 -9.37 22.53
CA LEU A 272 -9.89 -10.81 22.75
C LEU A 272 -8.75 -11.10 23.73
N PHE A 273 -7.61 -10.43 23.58
CA PHE A 273 -6.47 -10.57 24.50
C PHE A 273 -6.87 -10.22 25.93
N ASP A 274 -7.51 -9.08 26.13
CA ASP A 274 -7.97 -8.62 27.45
C ASP A 274 -8.97 -9.60 28.06
N TYR A 275 -9.91 -10.09 27.26
CA TYR A 275 -10.87 -11.11 27.68
C TYR A 275 -10.16 -12.39 28.15
N ILE A 276 -9.22 -12.91 27.36
CA ILE A 276 -8.45 -14.13 27.69
C ILE A 276 -7.61 -13.91 28.94
N MET A 277 -6.90 -12.79 29.05
CA MET A 277 -6.06 -12.48 30.21
C MET A 277 -6.87 -12.32 31.49
N ASN A 278 -8.05 -11.70 31.42
CA ASN A 278 -8.96 -11.60 32.55
C ASN A 278 -9.50 -12.98 32.96
N LYS A 279 -9.82 -13.83 31.99
CA LYS A 279 -10.26 -15.20 32.27
C LYS A 279 -9.16 -16.03 32.94
N LEU A 280 -7.92 -15.96 32.45
CA LEU A 280 -6.77 -16.63 33.03
C LEU A 280 -6.49 -16.16 34.46
N LYS A 281 -6.55 -14.85 34.74
CA LYS A 281 -6.40 -14.31 36.10
C LYS A 281 -7.48 -14.80 37.05
N SER A 282 -8.69 -15.04 36.55
CA SER A 282 -9.81 -15.57 37.35
C SER A 282 -9.73 -17.08 37.59
N MET A 283 -8.84 -17.78 36.90
CA MET A 283 -8.59 -19.20 37.14
C MET A 283 -7.60 -19.33 38.31
N THR A 284 -8.08 -19.72 39.48
CA THR A 284 -7.21 -20.26 40.54
C THR A 284 -6.65 -21.59 40.05
N PHE A 285 -5.34 -21.65 39.86
CA PHE A 285 -4.63 -22.92 39.70
C PHE A 285 -4.61 -23.61 41.06
N ASN A 286 -5.43 -24.64 41.22
CA ASN A 286 -5.37 -25.59 42.34
C ASN A 286 -4.23 -26.58 42.14
#